data_AF-G2WWG7-F1
#
_entry.id   AF-G2WWG7-F1
#
_cell.length_a   1.000
_cell.length_b   1.000
_cell.length_c   1.000
_cell.angle_alpha   90.00
_cell.angle_beta   90.00
_cell.angle_gamma   90.00
#
_symmetry.space_group_name_H-M   'P 1'
#
loop_
_entity.id
_entity.type
_entity.pdbx_description
1 polymer ?
#
loop_
_entity_poly.entity_id
_entity_poly.type
_entity_poly.pdbx_seq_one_letter_code
_entity_poly.pdbx_strand_id
1 'polypeptide(L)'
;MSFFHGLTLEAFPANLTSSLAQPFMSYLSSALLLGSVAVQHILGNIAATPPASDLESFIQRQYPIAYDGVLCNIGSEGCQAQGSSPGVVIASPSREDPPYFYTWTRDSGLVFKSLVDIFVDKFDPALQDKIQQYVASSAQLQGVSNPSGELWNGEGLGEAKFNVDLTAFTGDWGRPQRDGPALRAIAIIGYAKWLVSNGHASTAEDVLWPVVQNDLAYVAQYWNQTGFDLWEEVYGSSFFTVASQHRALVEGASLARTLGFQCKSCEAIAPHILCFMQSFWSPSAKHILANSSIHTFDPFAGCDAATFQPCSDRALASHKAIVDSFRSLYSINDGISPSSAVAIGRYPEDVYYGGQAWYLTTLAAAEQLYDALLVWKLQGSITVTEVSLSFFQPHLPSITTGTYDNQTSAYASLTDAILTYADGFVKVVANFTPVDGTLDEQFDRNTGEPLSARDLTWSYASFLTAIRRRAGLESPGWINADATLIPATCSATSVFGVYATATATTFPSNLVPGTPPSETPPLKLPRPSTCLVRFKERVSTRVGQNIRVVGNQPGLGRWDPGHAVPLDALQYTATDPSWRVTIALPAGQVVEYKYVMVESGGSVVWEAGSNRVLTVPSECEGELERSDEWQS
;
A
#
# COMPACT_ATOMS: atom_id res chain seq x y z
N MET A 1 -10.51 -28.39 40.93
CA MET A 1 -10.14 -29.24 42.08
C MET A 1 -8.86 -29.99 41.73
N SER A 2 -7.71 -29.48 42.18
CA SER A 2 -6.42 -30.18 42.28
C SER A 2 -5.67 -29.58 43.48
N PHE A 3 -5.22 -30.44 44.40
CA PHE A 3 -4.55 -30.16 45.68
C PHE A 3 -3.11 -29.63 45.48
N PHE A 4 -2.69 -28.50 46.10
CA PHE A 4 -1.85 -28.32 47.33
C PHE A 4 -0.41 -28.89 47.24
N HIS A 5 0.73 -28.31 47.67
CA HIS A 5 1.24 -27.19 48.51
C HIS A 5 2.65 -26.82 47.92
N GLY A 6 3.33 -25.67 48.06
CA GLY A 6 3.38 -24.63 49.11
C GLY A 6 4.73 -24.70 49.85
N LEU A 7 5.60 -23.69 49.76
CA LEU A 7 6.66 -23.36 50.74
C LEU A 7 7.09 -21.88 50.62
N THR A 8 7.45 -21.32 51.78
CA THR A 8 7.20 -19.93 52.25
C THR A 8 8.46 -19.07 52.44
N LEU A 9 8.22 -17.78 52.62
CA LEU A 9 9.13 -16.65 52.89
C LEU A 9 9.39 -16.40 54.41
N GLU A 10 10.41 -15.57 54.70
CA GLU A 10 10.61 -14.62 55.84
C GLU A 10 11.73 -14.82 56.93
N ALA A 11 12.75 -13.92 56.84
CA ALA A 11 13.19 -12.82 57.75
C ALA A 11 14.05 -12.95 59.06
N PHE A 12 15.13 -12.12 59.08
CA PHE A 12 15.83 -11.33 60.15
C PHE A 12 16.57 -12.02 61.34
N PRO A 13 17.46 -11.33 62.14
CA PRO A 13 17.92 -9.91 62.15
C PRO A 13 19.46 -9.65 62.27
N ALA A 14 19.82 -8.35 62.32
CA ALA A 14 21.16 -7.77 62.54
C ALA A 14 21.53 -7.57 64.03
N ASN A 15 22.84 -7.51 64.37
CA ASN A 15 23.37 -6.61 65.41
C ASN A 15 24.91 -6.43 65.40
N LEU A 16 25.33 -5.24 65.84
CA LEU A 16 26.69 -4.66 65.97
C LEU A 16 27.61 -5.35 67.01
N THR A 17 28.94 -5.22 66.88
CA THR A 17 29.82 -4.50 67.85
C THR A 17 31.33 -4.44 67.45
N SER A 18 31.90 -3.26 67.70
CA SER A 18 33.30 -2.77 67.85
C SER A 18 34.48 -3.74 68.08
N SER A 19 35.70 -3.45 67.59
CA SER A 19 36.66 -2.50 68.20
C SER A 19 38.08 -2.50 67.57
N LEU A 20 38.64 -1.29 67.39
CA LEU A 20 40.01 -0.80 67.70
C LEU A 20 41.26 -1.62 67.27
N ALA A 21 42.12 -1.01 66.43
CA ALA A 21 43.47 -0.51 66.80
C ALA A 21 44.42 -0.37 65.58
N GLN A 22 44.85 0.87 65.28
CA GLN A 22 46.18 1.22 64.70
C GLN A 22 47.18 1.41 65.88
N PRO A 23 48.51 1.73 65.76
CA PRO A 23 49.30 2.23 64.60
C PRO A 23 50.78 1.74 64.49
N PHE A 24 51.50 2.13 63.42
CA PHE A 24 52.82 2.84 63.38
C PHE A 24 53.69 2.53 62.12
N MET A 25 54.01 3.62 61.38
CA MET A 25 55.28 4.02 60.69
C MET A 25 56.12 3.01 59.87
N SER A 26 56.80 3.33 58.75
CA SER A 26 56.93 4.52 57.88
C SER A 26 57.97 4.22 56.78
N TYR A 27 57.82 4.83 55.60
CA TYR A 27 58.82 5.18 54.57
C TYR A 27 59.81 4.14 53.98
N LEU A 28 59.56 3.78 52.72
CA LEU A 28 60.45 3.61 51.55
C LEU A 28 59.49 3.21 50.41
N SER A 29 59.41 3.79 49.23
CA SER A 29 60.39 4.53 48.43
C SER A 29 59.66 5.03 47.19
N SER A 30 59.76 6.32 46.92
CA SER A 30 59.39 6.99 45.69
C SER A 30 60.28 6.51 44.55
N ALA A 31 59.83 5.53 43.75
CA ALA A 31 60.51 5.14 42.50
C ALA A 31 59.65 4.39 41.47
N LEU A 32 58.31 4.39 41.58
CA LEU A 32 57.44 3.61 40.69
C LEU A 32 56.10 4.29 40.33
N LEU A 33 56.09 5.63 40.31
CA LEU A 33 54.91 6.41 39.90
C LEU A 33 55.19 7.44 38.80
N LEU A 34 56.18 7.18 37.94
CA LEU A 34 56.46 7.96 36.73
C LEU A 34 56.68 7.07 35.48
N GLY A 35 56.19 5.83 35.50
CA GLY A 35 56.27 4.87 34.39
C GLY A 35 54.95 4.58 33.68
N SER A 36 53.83 5.17 34.10
CA SER A 36 52.50 4.84 33.56
C SER A 36 51.71 6.02 33.00
N VAL A 37 52.32 7.20 32.84
CA VAL A 37 51.66 8.40 32.26
C VAL A 37 52.29 8.84 30.91
N ALA A 38 53.13 7.99 30.31
CA ALA A 38 53.78 8.30 29.03
C ALA A 38 53.54 7.26 27.91
N VAL A 39 52.40 6.56 27.94
CA VAL A 39 51.89 5.76 26.80
C VAL A 39 50.39 6.02 26.58
N GLN A 40 49.96 7.28 26.75
CA GLN A 40 48.59 7.72 26.45
C GLN A 40 48.52 8.75 25.31
N HIS A 41 49.56 8.84 24.48
CA HIS A 41 49.58 9.77 23.35
C HIS A 41 50.02 9.20 21.99
N ILE A 42 50.18 7.87 21.82
CA ILE A 42 50.60 7.27 20.52
C ILE A 42 49.76 6.03 20.08
N LEU A 43 48.62 5.75 20.70
CA LEU A 43 47.64 4.81 20.11
C LEU A 43 46.27 5.45 20.16
N GLY A 44 45.80 5.87 18.99
CA GLY A 44 44.50 6.50 18.81
C GLY A 44 43.37 5.64 19.35
N ASN A 45 42.31 6.31 19.76
CA ASN A 45 41.00 5.74 20.02
C ASN A 45 40.58 4.86 18.84
N ILE A 46 40.82 3.55 18.95
CA ILE A 46 39.98 2.58 18.27
C ILE A 46 38.73 2.52 19.15
N ALA A 47 37.72 3.29 18.77
CA ALA A 47 36.36 2.97 19.18
C ALA A 47 36.16 1.50 18.80
N ALA A 48 36.07 0.63 19.79
CA ALA A 48 35.73 -0.75 19.55
C ALA A 48 34.33 -0.76 18.95
N THR A 49 34.25 -0.96 17.64
CA THR A 49 33.02 -1.31 16.95
C THR A 49 32.41 -2.50 17.68
N PRO A 50 31.12 -2.46 18.06
CA PRO A 50 30.45 -3.64 18.59
C PRO A 50 30.63 -4.77 17.57
N PRO A 51 30.80 -6.04 18.00
CA PRO A 51 30.76 -7.15 17.06
C PRO A 51 29.46 -7.03 16.27
N ALA A 52 29.56 -7.11 14.94
CA ALA A 52 28.41 -7.07 14.04
C ALA A 52 27.30 -7.94 14.64
N SER A 53 26.20 -7.32 15.07
CA SER A 53 25.11 -8.04 15.69
C SER A 53 24.70 -9.15 14.73
N ASP A 54 24.72 -10.39 15.20
CA ASP A 54 24.16 -11.50 14.45
C ASP A 54 22.76 -11.11 13.96
N LEU A 55 22.52 -11.22 12.64
CA LEU A 55 21.30 -10.70 12.00
C LEU A 55 20.05 -11.32 12.64
N GLU A 56 20.11 -12.60 13.00
CA GLU A 56 19.01 -13.28 13.71
C GLU A 56 18.76 -12.64 15.07
N SER A 57 19.81 -12.34 15.84
CA SER A 57 19.70 -11.65 17.12
C SER A 57 19.11 -10.23 16.98
N PHE A 58 19.38 -9.52 15.89
CA PHE A 58 18.70 -8.24 15.59
C PHE A 58 17.22 -8.46 15.29
N ILE A 59 16.89 -9.37 14.36
CA ILE A 59 15.50 -9.65 13.97
C ILE A 59 14.67 -10.08 15.18
N GLN A 60 15.19 -10.98 16.02
CA GLN A 60 14.50 -11.47 17.22
C GLN A 60 14.19 -10.36 18.23
N ARG A 61 15.07 -9.36 18.38
CA ARG A 61 14.79 -8.18 19.21
C ARG A 61 13.86 -7.20 18.53
N GLN A 62 14.09 -6.91 17.26
CA GLN A 62 13.43 -5.82 16.55
C GLN A 62 11.99 -6.15 16.17
N TYR A 63 11.68 -7.42 15.87
CA TYR A 63 10.33 -7.82 15.46
C TYR A 63 9.24 -7.47 16.48
N PRO A 64 9.34 -7.83 17.78
CA PRO A 64 8.34 -7.42 18.77
C PRO A 64 8.29 -5.90 18.96
N ILE A 65 9.43 -5.20 18.88
CA ILE A 65 9.47 -3.73 18.99
C ILE A 65 8.71 -3.07 17.84
N ALA A 66 8.95 -3.52 16.61
CA ALA A 66 8.26 -2.98 15.44
C ALA A 66 6.76 -3.31 15.46
N TYR A 67 6.38 -4.53 15.89
CA TYR A 67 4.99 -4.90 16.05
C TYR A 67 4.28 -4.01 17.08
N ASP A 68 4.87 -3.83 18.26
CA ASP A 68 4.34 -2.95 19.30
C ASP A 68 4.33 -1.48 18.85
N GLY A 69 5.35 -1.03 18.11
CA GLY A 69 5.43 0.30 17.52
C GLY A 69 4.27 0.61 16.58
N VAL A 70 3.92 -0.33 15.69
CA VAL A 70 2.70 -0.23 14.86
C VAL A 70 1.47 -0.10 15.74
N LEU A 71 1.27 -0.99 16.71
CA LEU A 71 0.07 -0.99 17.55
C LEU A 71 -0.05 0.25 18.44
N CYS A 72 1.08 0.80 18.90
CA CYS A 72 1.14 2.02 19.69
C CYS A 72 0.71 3.26 18.91
N ASN A 73 0.84 3.25 17.59
CA ASN A 73 0.42 4.34 16.70
C ASN A 73 -1.04 4.18 16.20
N ILE A 74 -1.82 3.24 16.75
CA ILE A 74 -3.22 3.02 16.37
C ILE A 74 -4.16 3.45 17.51
N GLY A 75 -5.06 4.39 17.20
CA GLY A 75 -6.11 4.84 18.11
C GLY A 75 -7.14 3.74 18.42
N SER A 76 -7.86 3.80 19.54
CA SER A 76 -7.79 4.84 20.59
C SER A 76 -6.90 4.44 21.79
N GLU A 77 -6.38 3.22 21.80
CA GLU A 77 -5.64 2.64 22.93
C GLU A 77 -4.12 2.62 22.70
N GLY A 78 -3.64 2.97 21.51
CA GLY A 78 -2.23 2.99 21.19
C GLY A 78 -1.45 3.97 22.07
N CYS A 79 -0.29 3.53 22.58
CA CYS A 79 0.47 4.27 23.58
C CYS A 79 1.02 5.63 23.10
N GLN A 80 1.11 5.83 21.78
CA GLN A 80 1.55 7.07 21.12
C GLN A 80 0.40 7.78 20.37
N ALA A 81 -0.77 7.17 20.27
CA ALA A 81 -1.94 7.65 19.53
C ALA A 81 -3.03 8.25 20.45
N GLN A 82 -2.64 8.83 21.58
CA GLN A 82 -3.59 9.43 22.51
C GLN A 82 -4.38 10.57 21.84
N GLY A 83 -5.71 10.50 21.91
CA GLY A 83 -6.63 11.45 21.29
C GLY A 83 -7.03 11.10 19.86
N SER A 84 -6.47 10.05 19.28
CA SER A 84 -6.89 9.53 17.97
C SER A 84 -8.13 8.64 18.10
N SER A 85 -9.03 8.70 17.12
CA SER A 85 -10.23 7.85 17.08
C SER A 85 -9.89 6.36 16.93
N PRO A 86 -10.77 5.43 17.35
CA PRO A 86 -10.59 4.00 17.13
C PRO A 86 -10.32 3.65 15.67
N GLY A 87 -9.32 2.81 15.40
CA GLY A 87 -8.96 2.38 14.05
C GLY A 87 -8.23 3.43 13.21
N VAL A 88 -7.90 4.59 13.77
CA VAL A 88 -7.07 5.61 13.11
C VAL A 88 -5.60 5.28 13.33
N VAL A 89 -4.85 5.21 12.24
CA VAL A 89 -3.38 5.10 12.27
C VAL A 89 -2.78 6.50 12.18
N ILE A 90 -1.99 6.92 13.17
CA ILE A 90 -1.15 8.11 13.01
C ILE A 90 0.08 7.74 12.17
N ALA A 91 0.54 8.64 11.30
CA ALA A 91 1.80 8.38 10.57
C ALA A 91 2.99 8.35 11.54
N SER A 92 3.04 9.29 12.48
CA SER A 92 4.03 9.35 13.56
C SER A 92 3.46 10.15 14.76
N PRO A 93 3.94 9.92 15.99
CA PRO A 93 3.65 10.76 17.14
C PRO A 93 4.27 12.17 17.09
N SER A 94 5.09 12.48 16.08
CA SER A 94 5.70 13.80 15.91
C SER A 94 4.67 14.88 15.61
N ARG A 95 4.75 16.03 16.30
CA ARG A 95 3.75 17.11 16.24
C ARG A 95 4.27 18.45 15.73
N GLU A 96 5.58 18.63 15.61
CA GLU A 96 6.17 19.95 15.32
C GLU A 96 7.08 19.93 14.09
N ASP A 97 8.18 19.20 14.11
CA ASP A 97 9.18 19.20 13.04
C ASP A 97 9.67 17.77 12.74
N PRO A 98 9.02 17.05 11.81
CA PRO A 98 7.82 17.44 11.06
C PRO A 98 6.50 17.11 11.81
N PRO A 99 5.39 17.82 11.53
CA PRO A 99 4.10 17.60 12.19
C PRO A 99 3.32 16.46 11.50
N TYR A 100 3.54 15.22 11.95
CA TYR A 100 3.00 14.00 11.34
C TYR A 100 1.85 13.36 12.15
N PHE A 101 1.34 14.05 13.16
CA PHE A 101 0.19 13.61 13.96
C PHE A 101 -1.15 13.76 13.21
N TYR A 102 -1.25 13.09 12.07
CA TYR A 102 -2.41 12.99 11.19
C TYR A 102 -2.55 11.53 10.73
N THR A 103 -3.69 11.21 10.12
CA THR A 103 -3.89 9.91 9.48
C THR A 103 -3.87 10.06 7.98
N TRP A 104 -2.96 9.35 7.32
CA TRP A 104 -2.91 9.24 5.85
C TRP A 104 -3.66 8.00 5.42
N THR A 105 -4.44 8.13 4.34
CA THR A 105 -5.17 7.00 3.75
C THR A 105 -4.20 5.91 3.28
N ARG A 106 -3.07 6.30 2.69
CA ARG A 106 -2.01 5.40 2.22
C ARG A 106 -1.35 4.64 3.37
N ASP A 107 -0.82 5.33 4.36
CA ASP A 107 -0.13 4.73 5.51
C ASP A 107 -1.07 3.77 6.26
N SER A 108 -2.31 4.20 6.50
CA SER A 108 -3.33 3.35 7.14
C SER A 108 -3.61 2.09 6.32
N GLY A 109 -3.77 2.22 5.00
CA GLY A 109 -3.98 1.09 4.10
C GLY A 109 -2.83 0.10 4.10
N LEU A 110 -1.59 0.58 4.01
CA LEU A 110 -0.39 -0.28 4.01
C LEU A 110 -0.15 -0.96 5.36
N VAL A 111 -0.32 -0.22 6.46
CA VAL A 111 -0.19 -0.74 7.82
C VAL A 111 -1.24 -1.82 8.07
N PHE A 112 -2.52 -1.53 7.77
CA PHE A 112 -3.56 -2.53 7.96
C PHE A 112 -3.45 -3.70 6.99
N LYS A 113 -2.89 -3.53 5.78
CA LYS A 113 -2.55 -4.67 4.93
C LYS A 113 -1.53 -5.60 5.61
N SER A 114 -0.48 -5.05 6.20
CA SER A 114 0.52 -5.82 6.96
C SER A 114 -0.11 -6.53 8.17
N LEU A 115 -0.94 -5.83 8.95
CA LEU A 115 -1.63 -6.41 10.11
C LEU A 115 -2.65 -7.48 9.72
N VAL A 116 -3.40 -7.31 8.63
CA VAL A 116 -4.31 -8.33 8.09
C VAL A 116 -3.53 -9.58 7.69
N ASP A 117 -2.37 -9.44 7.04
CA ASP A 117 -1.54 -10.60 6.70
C ASP A 117 -1.00 -11.31 7.96
N ILE A 118 -0.65 -10.58 9.01
CA ILE A 118 -0.24 -11.17 10.30
C ILE A 118 -1.40 -11.92 10.95
N PHE A 119 -2.59 -11.32 10.94
CA PHE A 119 -3.81 -11.92 11.45
C PHE A 119 -4.21 -13.19 10.69
N VAL A 120 -4.03 -13.22 9.36
CA VAL A 120 -4.33 -14.39 8.53
C VAL A 120 -3.40 -15.56 8.85
N ASP A 121 -2.11 -15.30 9.05
CA ASP A 121 -1.14 -16.34 9.44
C ASP A 121 -1.48 -16.94 10.81
N LYS A 122 -1.91 -16.08 11.74
CA LYS A 122 -2.25 -16.48 13.10
C LYS A 122 -3.37 -15.60 13.64
N PHE A 123 -4.54 -16.21 13.79
CA PHE A 123 -5.70 -15.56 14.38
C PHE A 123 -5.37 -14.96 15.74
N ASP A 124 -5.68 -13.68 15.89
CA ASP A 124 -5.59 -12.92 17.14
C ASP A 124 -6.84 -12.04 17.27
N PRO A 125 -7.69 -12.26 18.28
CA PRO A 125 -8.92 -11.49 18.46
C PRO A 125 -8.66 -10.01 18.75
N ALA A 126 -7.57 -9.65 19.46
CA ALA A 126 -7.27 -8.25 19.75
C ALA A 126 -6.83 -7.51 18.46
N LEU A 127 -6.11 -8.20 17.58
CA LEU A 127 -5.76 -7.67 16.26
C LEU A 127 -7.00 -7.57 15.36
N GLN A 128 -7.91 -8.56 15.45
CA GLN A 128 -9.17 -8.54 14.73
C GLN A 128 -10.02 -7.31 15.10
N ASP A 129 -10.10 -6.96 16.38
CA ASP A 129 -10.82 -5.78 16.85
C ASP A 129 -10.25 -4.50 16.23
N LYS A 130 -8.92 -4.37 16.13
CA LYS A 130 -8.29 -3.22 15.46
C LYS A 130 -8.61 -3.17 13.96
N ILE A 131 -8.59 -4.31 13.27
CA ILE A 131 -8.96 -4.41 11.85
C ILE A 131 -10.42 -3.98 11.64
N GLN A 132 -11.33 -4.41 12.52
CA GLN A 132 -12.74 -4.03 12.47
C GLN A 132 -12.93 -2.53 12.72
N GLN A 133 -12.21 -1.95 13.68
CA GLN A 133 -12.22 -0.51 13.93
C GLN A 133 -11.71 0.29 12.73
N TYR A 134 -10.70 -0.21 12.00
CA TYR A 134 -10.21 0.41 10.77
C TYR A 134 -11.23 0.41 9.63
N VAL A 135 -11.99 -0.68 9.47
CA VAL A 135 -13.10 -0.71 8.51
C VAL A 135 -14.17 0.32 8.89
N ALA A 136 -14.51 0.42 10.17
CA ALA A 136 -15.49 1.38 10.67
C ALA A 136 -15.02 2.84 10.51
N SER A 137 -13.78 3.15 10.85
CA SER A 137 -13.21 4.50 10.70
C SER A 137 -13.07 4.89 9.22
N SER A 138 -12.72 3.94 8.36
CA SER A 138 -12.71 4.10 6.90
C SER A 138 -14.10 4.46 6.35
N ALA A 139 -15.15 3.75 6.78
CA ALA A 139 -16.53 4.04 6.40
C ALA A 139 -16.94 5.48 6.78
N GLN A 140 -16.51 5.95 7.95
CA GLN A 140 -16.75 7.33 8.38
C GLN A 140 -15.98 8.34 7.52
N LEU A 141 -14.68 8.12 7.27
CA LEU A 141 -13.85 9.03 6.47
C LEU A 141 -14.35 9.18 5.03
N GLN A 142 -14.87 8.12 4.42
CA GLN A 142 -15.47 8.20 3.07
C GLN A 142 -16.61 9.24 3.01
N GLY A 143 -17.32 9.48 4.11
CA GLY A 143 -18.39 10.47 4.20
C GLY A 143 -17.95 11.91 4.50
N VAL A 144 -16.65 12.16 4.74
CA VAL A 144 -16.13 13.48 5.12
C VAL A 144 -15.85 14.33 3.88
N SER A 145 -16.66 15.38 3.66
CA SER A 145 -16.35 16.42 2.68
C SER A 145 -15.04 17.11 3.04
N ASN A 146 -14.17 17.29 2.06
CA ASN A 146 -12.80 17.76 2.25
C ASN A 146 -12.33 18.59 1.04
N PRO A 147 -11.13 19.18 1.07
CA PRO A 147 -10.67 20.03 -0.02
C PRO A 147 -10.52 19.35 -1.39
N SER A 148 -10.38 18.02 -1.45
CA SER A 148 -10.41 17.27 -2.72
C SER A 148 -11.82 17.13 -3.29
N GLY A 149 -12.86 17.16 -2.44
CA GLY A 149 -14.26 17.11 -2.87
C GLY A 149 -15.17 16.38 -1.90
N GLU A 150 -16.23 15.77 -2.44
CA GLU A 150 -17.29 15.14 -1.67
C GLU A 150 -17.49 13.67 -2.08
N LEU A 151 -18.30 12.93 -1.31
CA LEU A 151 -18.56 11.52 -1.60
C LEU A 151 -19.47 11.32 -2.81
N TRP A 152 -20.42 12.23 -3.10
CA TRP A 152 -21.46 11.97 -4.11
C TRP A 152 -20.89 11.74 -5.52
N ASN A 153 -19.75 12.36 -5.86
CA ASN A 153 -18.97 12.13 -7.08
C ASN A 153 -17.68 11.36 -6.83
N GLY A 154 -17.41 10.98 -5.59
CA GLY A 154 -16.22 10.27 -5.15
C GLY A 154 -14.95 11.11 -5.05
N GLU A 155 -14.92 12.38 -5.43
CA GLU A 155 -13.69 13.18 -5.45
C GLU A 155 -13.03 13.29 -4.07
N GLY A 156 -13.85 13.36 -3.01
CA GLY A 156 -13.35 13.42 -1.63
C GLY A 156 -12.58 12.17 -1.20
N LEU A 157 -12.71 11.03 -1.90
CA LEU A 157 -11.96 9.80 -1.60
C LEU A 157 -10.47 9.93 -1.94
N GLY A 158 -10.10 10.87 -2.81
CA GLY A 158 -8.72 11.15 -3.21
C GLY A 158 -7.93 12.02 -2.21
N GLU A 159 -8.52 12.43 -1.08
CA GLU A 159 -7.82 13.21 -0.07
C GLU A 159 -6.74 12.36 0.62
N ALA A 160 -5.52 12.89 0.66
CA ALA A 160 -4.36 12.17 1.16
C ALA A 160 -4.44 11.88 2.67
N LYS A 161 -4.86 12.88 3.46
CA LYS A 161 -4.80 12.86 4.92
C LYS A 161 -5.96 13.57 5.61
N PHE A 162 -6.19 13.18 6.86
CA PHE A 162 -7.23 13.68 7.74
C PHE A 162 -6.67 13.94 9.14
N ASN A 163 -7.39 14.72 9.95
CA ASN A 163 -7.08 14.83 11.37
C ASN A 163 -7.37 13.51 12.08
N VAL A 164 -6.68 13.26 13.18
CA VAL A 164 -6.78 11.98 13.91
C VAL A 164 -8.14 11.72 14.55
N ASP A 165 -8.99 12.74 14.63
CA ASP A 165 -10.36 12.70 15.13
C ASP A 165 -11.40 12.44 14.03
N LEU A 166 -10.94 12.08 12.82
CA LEU A 166 -11.76 11.82 11.62
C LEU A 166 -12.41 13.08 11.02
N THR A 167 -11.83 14.26 11.26
CA THR A 167 -12.24 15.50 10.58
C THR A 167 -11.32 15.84 9.40
N ALA A 168 -11.82 16.67 8.47
CA ALA A 168 -11.05 17.08 7.29
C ALA A 168 -9.81 17.90 7.68
N PHE A 169 -8.67 17.58 7.05
CA PHE A 169 -7.52 18.48 7.04
C PHE A 169 -7.77 19.59 6.00
N THR A 170 -7.82 20.85 6.43
CA THR A 170 -8.20 21.98 5.56
C THR A 170 -7.04 22.82 5.05
N GLY A 171 -5.79 22.47 5.39
CA GLY A 171 -4.61 23.18 4.92
C GLY A 171 -4.23 22.85 3.47
N ASP A 172 -3.34 23.64 2.89
CA ASP A 172 -2.75 23.34 1.58
C ASP A 172 -1.93 22.05 1.63
N TRP A 173 -2.02 21.24 0.58
CA TRP A 173 -1.36 19.93 0.49
C TRP A 173 -1.30 19.42 -0.95
N GLY A 174 -0.39 18.48 -1.22
CA GLY A 174 -0.32 17.75 -2.49
C GLY A 174 -1.51 16.79 -2.64
N ARG A 175 -2.64 17.30 -3.15
CA ARG A 175 -3.90 16.58 -3.37
C ARG A 175 -4.42 16.72 -4.81
N PRO A 176 -5.22 15.77 -5.33
CA PRO A 176 -5.53 14.47 -4.72
C PRO A 176 -4.36 13.48 -4.84
N GLN A 177 -4.32 12.50 -3.95
CA GLN A 177 -3.49 11.29 -4.07
C GLN A 177 -4.39 10.10 -4.38
N ARG A 178 -4.19 9.49 -5.55
CA ARG A 178 -5.18 8.55 -6.12
C ARG A 178 -4.91 7.08 -5.77
N ASP A 179 -3.89 6.80 -5.00
CA ASP A 179 -3.49 5.48 -4.49
C ASP A 179 -4.26 5.09 -3.21
N GLY A 180 -4.61 6.07 -2.37
CA GLY A 180 -5.29 5.85 -1.09
C GLY A 180 -6.50 4.91 -1.17
N PRO A 181 -7.50 5.18 -2.03
CA PRO A 181 -8.64 4.28 -2.22
C PRO A 181 -8.25 2.86 -2.63
N ALA A 182 -7.26 2.70 -3.52
CA ALA A 182 -6.80 1.39 -3.94
C ALA A 182 -6.18 0.60 -2.77
N LEU A 183 -5.32 1.24 -1.99
CA LEU A 183 -4.65 0.61 -0.83
C LEU A 183 -5.64 0.26 0.29
N ARG A 184 -6.60 1.14 0.55
CA ARG A 184 -7.68 0.87 1.51
C ARG A 184 -8.54 -0.32 1.07
N ALA A 185 -8.94 -0.37 -0.20
CA ALA A 185 -9.66 -1.50 -0.76
C ALA A 185 -8.86 -2.80 -0.63
N ILE A 186 -7.56 -2.81 -0.99
CA ILE A 186 -6.69 -4.00 -0.89
C ILE A 186 -6.63 -4.53 0.55
N ALA A 187 -6.46 -3.66 1.55
CA ALA A 187 -6.41 -4.06 2.95
C ALA A 187 -7.73 -4.70 3.42
N ILE A 188 -8.86 -4.04 3.12
CA ILE A 188 -10.20 -4.51 3.53
C ILE A 188 -10.58 -5.81 2.79
N ILE A 189 -10.24 -5.93 1.50
CA ILE A 189 -10.45 -7.16 0.73
C ILE A 189 -9.68 -8.34 1.34
N GLY A 190 -8.46 -8.11 1.84
CA GLY A 190 -7.69 -9.13 2.56
C GLY A 190 -8.46 -9.73 3.74
N TYR A 191 -9.06 -8.87 4.57
CA TYR A 191 -9.89 -9.32 5.70
C TYR A 191 -11.21 -9.94 5.24
N ALA A 192 -11.82 -9.43 4.17
CA ALA A 192 -13.01 -10.02 3.56
C ALA A 192 -12.77 -11.46 3.09
N LYS A 193 -11.63 -11.74 2.45
CA LYS A 193 -11.23 -13.10 2.07
C LYS A 193 -11.15 -14.02 3.29
N TRP A 194 -10.55 -13.56 4.38
CA TRP A 194 -10.50 -14.32 5.63
C TRP A 194 -11.92 -14.61 6.16
N LEU A 195 -12.79 -13.60 6.23
CA LEU A 195 -14.18 -13.76 6.68
C LEU A 195 -14.92 -14.81 5.85
N VAL A 196 -14.86 -14.71 4.52
CA VAL A 196 -15.49 -15.68 3.62
C VAL A 196 -14.95 -17.09 3.87
N SER A 197 -13.63 -17.24 3.92
CA SER A 197 -13.00 -18.56 4.13
C SER A 197 -13.34 -19.19 5.48
N ASN A 198 -13.77 -18.40 6.46
CA ASN A 198 -14.17 -18.86 7.80
C ASN A 198 -15.69 -18.89 8.01
N GLY A 199 -16.48 -18.81 6.94
CA GLY A 199 -17.95 -18.94 6.99
C GLY A 199 -18.72 -17.66 7.33
N HIS A 200 -18.06 -16.50 7.31
CA HIS A 200 -18.64 -15.19 7.66
C HIS A 200 -18.90 -14.31 6.44
N ALA A 201 -19.29 -14.92 5.30
CA ALA A 201 -19.50 -14.21 4.03
C ALA A 201 -20.54 -13.08 4.12
N SER A 202 -21.59 -13.22 4.95
CA SER A 202 -22.57 -12.15 5.17
C SER A 202 -21.94 -10.90 5.80
N THR A 203 -20.96 -11.06 6.69
CA THR A 203 -20.26 -9.88 7.26
C THR A 203 -19.41 -9.19 6.21
N ALA A 204 -18.75 -9.95 5.33
CA ALA A 204 -18.01 -9.38 4.20
C ALA A 204 -18.93 -8.63 3.22
N GLU A 205 -20.11 -9.19 2.92
CA GLU A 205 -21.15 -8.59 2.06
C GLU A 205 -21.78 -7.33 2.69
N ASP A 206 -22.23 -7.41 3.95
CA ASP A 206 -23.06 -6.37 4.56
C ASP A 206 -22.24 -5.21 5.14
N VAL A 207 -21.01 -5.48 5.63
CA VAL A 207 -20.19 -4.50 6.37
C VAL A 207 -19.00 -3.99 5.55
N LEU A 208 -18.23 -4.89 4.92
CA LEU A 208 -16.98 -4.51 4.23
C LEU A 208 -17.24 -4.03 2.80
N TRP A 209 -18.08 -4.75 2.06
CA TRP A 209 -18.28 -4.48 0.63
C TRP A 209 -18.73 -3.04 0.32
N PRO A 210 -19.63 -2.38 1.09
CA PRO A 210 -19.99 -0.99 0.82
C PRO A 210 -18.81 -0.02 0.85
N VAL A 211 -17.84 -0.23 1.77
CA VAL A 211 -16.62 0.59 1.85
C VAL A 211 -15.74 0.33 0.62
N VAL A 212 -15.49 -0.96 0.32
CA VAL A 212 -14.68 -1.40 -0.82
C VAL A 212 -15.28 -0.90 -2.14
N GLN A 213 -16.60 -0.95 -2.30
CA GLN A 213 -17.28 -0.55 -3.53
C GLN A 213 -17.04 0.92 -3.89
N ASN A 214 -17.10 1.83 -2.91
CA ASN A 214 -16.81 3.25 -3.14
C ASN A 214 -15.36 3.45 -3.63
N ASP A 215 -14.40 2.76 -3.01
CA ASP A 215 -12.99 2.87 -3.39
C ASP A 215 -12.72 2.30 -4.79
N LEU A 216 -13.32 1.16 -5.13
CA LEU A 216 -13.21 0.57 -6.47
C LEU A 216 -13.89 1.43 -7.54
N ALA A 217 -15.03 2.05 -7.21
CA ALA A 217 -15.70 3.01 -8.09
C ALA A 217 -14.82 4.24 -8.35
N TYR A 218 -14.14 4.75 -7.32
CA TYR A 218 -13.17 5.84 -7.47
C TYR A 218 -12.04 5.46 -8.42
N VAL A 219 -11.45 4.28 -8.26
CA VAL A 219 -10.38 3.80 -9.15
C VAL A 219 -10.89 3.71 -10.59
N ALA A 220 -12.04 3.07 -10.82
CA ALA A 220 -12.60 2.93 -12.17
C ALA A 220 -12.92 4.27 -12.85
N GLN A 221 -13.24 5.31 -12.07
CA GLN A 221 -13.58 6.64 -12.57
C GLN A 221 -12.36 7.54 -12.79
N TYR A 222 -11.37 7.50 -11.89
CA TYR A 222 -10.32 8.52 -11.80
C TYR A 222 -8.90 8.03 -12.13
N TRP A 223 -8.68 6.74 -12.40
CA TRP A 223 -7.32 6.18 -12.65
C TRP A 223 -6.55 6.89 -13.77
N ASN A 224 -7.25 7.36 -14.81
CA ASN A 224 -6.65 8.02 -15.98
C ASN A 224 -6.58 9.55 -15.83
N GLN A 225 -6.62 10.06 -14.59
CA GLN A 225 -6.38 11.46 -14.27
C GLN A 225 -5.09 11.60 -13.45
N THR A 226 -4.39 12.72 -13.61
CA THR A 226 -3.19 13.00 -12.81
C THR A 226 -3.55 13.24 -11.34
N GLY A 227 -2.59 12.97 -10.47
CA GLY A 227 -2.64 13.25 -9.04
C GLY A 227 -1.21 13.36 -8.50
N PHE A 228 -1.06 13.62 -7.20
CA PHE A 228 0.25 13.57 -6.56
C PHE A 228 0.68 12.10 -6.37
N ASP A 229 2.00 11.88 -6.42
CA ASP A 229 2.62 10.60 -6.16
C ASP A 229 2.68 10.28 -4.65
N LEU A 230 3.20 9.11 -4.30
CA LEU A 230 3.35 8.66 -2.91
C LEU A 230 4.32 9.55 -2.09
N TRP A 231 5.16 10.35 -2.72
CA TRP A 231 6.01 11.29 -1.98
C TRP A 231 5.35 12.65 -1.77
N GLU A 232 4.11 12.80 -2.25
CA GLU A 232 3.29 14.00 -2.11
C GLU A 232 3.87 15.23 -2.83
N GLU A 233 4.71 15.00 -3.85
CA GLU A 233 5.57 16.03 -4.45
C GLU A 233 5.29 16.23 -5.94
N VAL A 234 5.13 15.15 -6.70
CA VAL A 234 5.04 15.19 -8.17
C VAL A 234 3.60 15.01 -8.62
N TYR A 235 3.02 16.07 -9.19
CA TYR A 235 1.71 16.01 -9.82
C TYR A 235 1.81 15.40 -11.23
N GLY A 236 1.34 14.17 -11.39
CA GLY A 236 1.43 13.41 -12.64
C GLY A 236 0.77 12.05 -12.55
N SER A 237 1.35 11.06 -13.23
CA SER A 237 0.97 9.65 -13.11
C SER A 237 2.12 8.90 -12.45
N SER A 238 1.83 8.25 -11.31
CA SER A 238 2.83 7.50 -10.53
C SER A 238 2.67 5.99 -10.73
N PHE A 239 3.78 5.27 -10.87
CA PHE A 239 3.78 3.82 -11.04
C PHE A 239 3.15 3.11 -9.84
N PHE A 240 3.52 3.52 -8.61
CA PHE A 240 2.97 2.96 -7.37
C PHE A 240 1.44 3.07 -7.33
N THR A 241 0.92 4.24 -7.72
CA THR A 241 -0.53 4.50 -7.78
C THR A 241 -1.21 3.61 -8.81
N VAL A 242 -0.69 3.57 -10.04
CA VAL A 242 -1.28 2.80 -11.14
C VAL A 242 -1.25 1.29 -10.85
N ALA A 243 -0.13 0.77 -10.33
CA ALA A 243 0.01 -0.63 -9.96
C ALA A 243 -0.95 -1.05 -8.84
N SER A 244 -1.09 -0.21 -7.81
CA SER A 244 -2.03 -0.43 -6.70
C SER A 244 -3.48 -0.40 -7.18
N GLN A 245 -3.83 0.55 -8.06
CA GLN A 245 -5.15 0.65 -8.68
C GLN A 245 -5.51 -0.58 -9.51
N HIS A 246 -4.56 -1.08 -10.31
CA HIS A 246 -4.74 -2.33 -11.07
C HIS A 246 -5.05 -3.50 -10.13
N ARG A 247 -4.21 -3.71 -9.11
CA ARG A 247 -4.41 -4.75 -8.11
C ARG A 247 -5.79 -4.63 -7.44
N ALA A 248 -6.18 -3.43 -7.00
CA ALA A 248 -7.45 -3.20 -6.33
C ALA A 248 -8.65 -3.63 -7.19
N LEU A 249 -8.68 -3.26 -8.48
CA LEU A 249 -9.77 -3.68 -9.37
C LEU A 249 -9.80 -5.21 -9.59
N VAL A 250 -8.65 -5.84 -9.78
CA VAL A 250 -8.57 -7.31 -9.96
C VAL A 250 -9.07 -8.04 -8.71
N GLU A 251 -8.60 -7.63 -7.52
CA GLU A 251 -9.04 -8.21 -6.25
C GLU A 251 -10.51 -7.95 -5.98
N GLY A 252 -10.99 -6.74 -6.28
CA GLY A 252 -12.38 -6.34 -6.14
C GLY A 252 -13.31 -7.18 -7.00
N ALA A 253 -12.95 -7.44 -8.26
CA ALA A 253 -13.69 -8.33 -9.14
C ALA A 253 -13.73 -9.77 -8.62
N SER A 254 -12.63 -10.26 -8.04
CA SER A 254 -12.56 -11.59 -7.45
C SER A 254 -13.42 -11.73 -6.19
N LEU A 255 -13.37 -10.76 -5.28
CA LEU A 255 -14.20 -10.74 -4.09
C LEU A 255 -15.69 -10.64 -4.45
N ALA A 256 -16.06 -9.78 -5.39
CA ALA A 256 -17.44 -9.65 -5.87
C ALA A 256 -18.01 -10.99 -6.31
N ARG A 257 -17.27 -11.73 -7.16
CA ARG A 257 -17.67 -13.07 -7.62
C ARG A 257 -17.84 -14.05 -6.47
N THR A 258 -16.95 -13.97 -5.48
CA THR A 258 -16.98 -14.83 -4.29
C THR A 258 -18.21 -14.54 -3.41
N LEU A 259 -18.63 -13.27 -3.33
CA LEU A 259 -19.85 -12.85 -2.63
C LEU A 259 -21.13 -13.06 -3.46
N GLY A 260 -21.01 -13.57 -4.68
CA GLY A 260 -22.13 -13.93 -5.54
C GLY A 260 -22.63 -12.83 -6.46
N PHE A 261 -21.85 -11.78 -6.75
CA PHE A 261 -22.21 -10.75 -7.73
C PHE A 261 -21.01 -10.32 -8.60
N GLN A 262 -21.17 -9.34 -9.49
CA GLN A 262 -20.12 -8.87 -10.40
C GLN A 262 -19.68 -7.44 -10.08
N CYS A 263 -18.38 -7.15 -10.18
CA CYS A 263 -17.87 -5.78 -10.27
C CYS A 263 -17.53 -5.44 -11.73
N LYS A 264 -18.55 -5.04 -12.50
CA LYS A 264 -18.38 -4.77 -13.94
C LYS A 264 -17.40 -3.65 -14.26
N SER A 265 -17.41 -2.58 -13.48
CA SER A 265 -16.46 -1.48 -13.64
C SER A 265 -15.03 -1.94 -13.39
N CYS A 266 -14.81 -2.81 -12.39
CA CYS A 266 -13.51 -3.42 -12.14
C CYS A 266 -13.01 -4.20 -13.35
N GLU A 267 -13.84 -5.12 -13.86
CA GLU A 267 -13.50 -6.00 -14.99
C GLU A 267 -13.27 -5.21 -16.29
N ALA A 268 -14.06 -4.16 -16.53
CA ALA A 268 -13.94 -3.33 -17.73
C ALA A 268 -12.67 -2.45 -17.72
N ILE A 269 -12.22 -1.99 -16.54
CA ILE A 269 -11.15 -0.99 -16.44
C ILE A 269 -9.78 -1.60 -16.13
N ALA A 270 -9.70 -2.69 -15.36
CA ALA A 270 -8.41 -3.28 -14.96
C ALA A 270 -7.45 -3.55 -16.14
N PRO A 271 -7.87 -4.11 -17.29
CA PRO A 271 -6.97 -4.34 -18.43
C PRO A 271 -6.40 -3.05 -19.02
N HIS A 272 -7.14 -1.94 -18.96
CA HIS A 272 -6.67 -0.65 -19.46
C HIS A 272 -5.64 0.01 -18.52
N ILE A 273 -5.82 -0.16 -17.20
CA ILE A 273 -4.81 0.24 -16.21
C ILE A 273 -3.52 -0.57 -16.44
N LEU A 274 -3.61 -1.89 -16.61
CA LEU A 274 -2.46 -2.74 -16.92
C LEU A 274 -1.75 -2.30 -18.21
N CYS A 275 -2.51 -1.94 -19.24
CA CYS A 275 -1.97 -1.43 -20.51
C CYS A 275 -1.19 -0.13 -20.30
N PHE A 276 -1.75 0.84 -19.56
CA PHE A 276 -1.07 2.09 -19.23
C PHE A 276 0.16 1.87 -18.35
N MET A 277 0.11 0.91 -17.42
CA MET A 277 1.25 0.55 -16.56
C MET A 277 2.50 0.15 -17.36
N GLN A 278 2.33 -0.36 -18.58
CA GLN A 278 3.47 -0.70 -19.45
C GLN A 278 4.27 0.53 -19.91
N SER A 279 3.66 1.73 -19.91
CA SER A 279 4.31 2.97 -20.35
C SER A 279 5.39 3.47 -19.37
N PHE A 280 5.42 2.96 -18.14
CA PHE A 280 6.42 3.32 -17.13
C PHE A 280 7.78 2.65 -17.37
N TRP A 281 7.82 1.55 -18.12
CA TRP A 281 9.08 0.90 -18.49
C TRP A 281 9.81 1.68 -19.57
N SER A 282 11.07 2.05 -19.30
CA SER A 282 11.97 2.64 -20.30
C SER A 282 12.86 1.56 -20.92
N PRO A 283 12.66 1.17 -22.19
CA PRO A 283 13.49 0.14 -22.82
C PRO A 283 14.96 0.54 -22.98
N SER A 284 15.23 1.83 -23.17
CA SER A 284 16.60 2.36 -23.33
C SER A 284 17.33 2.41 -21.99
N ALA A 285 16.63 2.81 -20.92
CA ALA A 285 17.23 2.95 -19.61
C ALA A 285 17.23 1.63 -18.80
N LYS A 286 16.46 0.63 -19.25
CA LYS A 286 16.27 -0.68 -18.61
C LYS A 286 15.83 -0.59 -17.13
N HIS A 287 15.03 0.41 -16.77
CA HIS A 287 14.42 0.52 -15.45
C HIS A 287 13.08 1.28 -15.50
N ILE A 288 12.30 1.15 -14.43
CA ILE A 288 11.25 2.10 -14.05
C ILE A 288 11.83 3.10 -13.03
N LEU A 289 11.48 4.38 -13.16
CA LEU A 289 11.99 5.45 -12.27
C LEU A 289 11.43 5.39 -10.85
N ALA A 290 10.29 4.72 -10.65
CA ALA A 290 9.67 4.52 -9.34
C ALA A 290 9.20 3.05 -9.24
N ASN A 291 9.92 2.21 -8.51
CA ASN A 291 9.61 0.78 -8.38
C ASN A 291 8.72 0.52 -7.15
N SER A 292 7.66 -0.30 -7.34
CA SER A 292 6.63 -0.61 -6.34
C SER A 292 6.30 -2.11 -6.28
N SER A 293 7.19 -2.98 -6.79
CA SER A 293 6.91 -4.41 -7.03
C SER A 293 6.39 -5.18 -5.80
N ILE A 294 6.88 -4.88 -4.60
CA ILE A 294 6.55 -5.63 -3.37
C ILE A 294 5.08 -5.50 -2.96
N HIS A 295 4.45 -4.35 -3.21
CA HIS A 295 3.06 -4.11 -2.82
C HIS A 295 2.05 -4.71 -3.82
N THR A 296 2.52 -5.24 -4.95
CA THR A 296 1.74 -6.00 -5.92
C THR A 296 2.27 -7.43 -6.10
N PHE A 297 3.07 -7.91 -5.15
CA PHE A 297 3.60 -9.27 -5.18
C PHE A 297 2.48 -10.33 -5.12
N ASP A 298 2.57 -11.31 -6.01
CA ASP A 298 1.81 -12.56 -5.96
C ASP A 298 2.74 -13.74 -6.35
N PRO A 299 3.00 -14.70 -5.45
CA PRO A 299 3.86 -15.84 -5.78
C PRO A 299 3.31 -16.69 -6.93
N PHE A 300 1.98 -16.69 -7.15
CA PHE A 300 1.31 -17.46 -8.21
C PHE A 300 1.37 -16.78 -9.58
N ALA A 301 1.77 -15.50 -9.65
CA ALA A 301 2.06 -14.80 -10.90
C ALA A 301 3.43 -15.20 -11.50
N GLY A 302 4.27 -15.91 -10.74
CA GLY A 302 5.63 -16.22 -11.15
C GLY A 302 6.46 -14.93 -11.37
N CYS A 303 7.34 -14.96 -12.36
CA CYS A 303 8.17 -13.80 -12.72
C CYS A 303 7.55 -12.93 -13.82
N ASP A 304 6.23 -12.72 -13.78
CA ASP A 304 5.49 -11.94 -14.76
C ASP A 304 5.97 -10.47 -14.84
N ALA A 305 6.45 -10.09 -16.02
CA ALA A 305 6.95 -8.74 -16.29
C ALA A 305 5.83 -7.75 -16.65
N ALA A 306 4.62 -8.21 -16.99
CA ALA A 306 3.49 -7.34 -17.28
C ALA A 306 2.99 -6.66 -16.00
N THR A 307 2.96 -7.38 -14.88
CA THR A 307 2.60 -6.89 -13.55
C THR A 307 3.81 -6.56 -12.68
N PHE A 308 5.02 -6.56 -13.26
CA PHE A 308 6.27 -6.19 -12.59
C PHE A 308 6.52 -6.98 -11.28
N GLN A 309 6.26 -8.29 -11.32
CA GLN A 309 6.52 -9.16 -10.16
C GLN A 309 7.98 -9.06 -9.70
N PRO A 310 8.28 -9.22 -8.40
CA PRO A 310 9.63 -9.04 -7.83
C PRO A 310 10.77 -9.79 -8.55
N CYS A 311 10.51 -11.01 -9.04
CA CYS A 311 11.49 -11.79 -9.80
C CYS A 311 11.45 -11.59 -11.33
N SER A 312 10.56 -10.73 -11.84
CA SER A 312 10.54 -10.38 -13.25
C SER A 312 11.83 -9.68 -13.66
N ASP A 313 12.25 -9.87 -14.90
CA ASP A 313 13.49 -9.29 -15.39
C ASP A 313 13.51 -7.75 -15.34
N ARG A 314 12.36 -7.11 -15.61
CA ARG A 314 12.16 -5.66 -15.46
C ARG A 314 12.31 -5.20 -14.01
N ALA A 315 11.74 -5.92 -13.05
CA ALA A 315 11.82 -5.55 -11.63
C ALA A 315 13.26 -5.72 -11.09
N LEU A 316 13.97 -6.78 -11.51
CA LEU A 316 15.38 -7.01 -11.12
C LEU A 316 16.33 -5.96 -11.72
N ALA A 317 16.14 -5.61 -13.00
CA ALA A 317 16.90 -4.56 -13.65
C ALA A 317 16.65 -3.19 -12.98
N SER A 318 15.40 -2.90 -12.62
CA SER A 318 15.03 -1.67 -11.91
C SER A 318 15.60 -1.63 -10.50
N HIS A 319 15.56 -2.74 -9.77
CA HIS A 319 16.20 -2.86 -8.44
C HIS A 319 17.68 -2.49 -8.52
N LYS A 320 18.42 -3.07 -9.48
CA LYS A 320 19.83 -2.72 -9.68
C LYS A 320 20.03 -1.23 -9.95
N ALA A 321 19.28 -0.67 -10.90
CA ALA A 321 19.42 0.73 -11.29
C ALA A 321 19.16 1.68 -10.11
N ILE A 322 18.11 1.41 -9.33
CA ILE A 322 17.77 2.19 -8.13
C ILE A 322 18.88 2.08 -7.09
N VAL A 323 19.29 0.87 -6.72
CA VAL A 323 20.34 0.69 -5.70
C VAL A 323 21.64 1.35 -6.12
N ASP A 324 22.05 1.17 -7.38
CA ASP A 324 23.29 1.76 -7.90
C ASP A 324 23.27 3.30 -7.86
N SER A 325 22.10 3.93 -8.02
CA SER A 325 21.96 5.39 -7.95
C SER A 325 22.30 5.99 -6.58
N PHE A 326 22.21 5.20 -5.50
CA PHE A 326 22.53 5.64 -4.14
C PHE A 326 23.94 5.27 -3.68
N ARG A 327 24.63 4.36 -4.38
CA ARG A 327 25.95 3.84 -3.94
C ARG A 327 26.99 4.94 -3.78
N SER A 328 27.04 5.89 -4.71
CA SER A 328 27.98 7.02 -4.67
C SER A 328 27.39 8.29 -4.06
N LEU A 329 26.11 8.25 -3.67
CA LEU A 329 25.40 9.44 -3.22
C LEU A 329 25.58 9.67 -1.72
N TYR A 330 25.58 8.60 -0.92
CA TYR A 330 25.64 8.68 0.55
C TYR A 330 27.01 8.21 1.05
N SER A 331 27.66 8.96 1.94
CA SER A 331 28.99 8.57 2.42
C SER A 331 28.95 7.33 3.31
N ILE A 332 27.80 7.02 3.93
CA ILE A 332 27.59 5.72 4.61
C ILE A 332 27.69 4.51 3.66
N ASN A 333 27.64 4.73 2.34
CA ASN A 333 27.79 3.70 1.32
C ASN A 333 29.22 3.61 0.74
N ASP A 334 30.16 4.44 1.22
CA ASP A 334 31.50 4.52 0.64
C ASP A 334 32.26 3.19 0.71
N GLY A 335 32.83 2.79 -0.44
CA GLY A 335 33.66 1.59 -0.55
C GLY A 335 32.89 0.26 -0.53
N ILE A 336 31.56 0.28 -0.49
CA ILE A 336 30.74 -0.95 -0.51
C ILE A 336 30.68 -1.54 -1.93
N SER A 337 30.93 -2.85 -2.06
CA SER A 337 31.01 -3.53 -3.37
C SER A 337 29.66 -3.54 -4.10
N PRO A 338 29.64 -3.61 -5.45
CA PRO A 338 28.40 -3.73 -6.23
C PRO A 338 27.56 -4.98 -5.93
N SER A 339 28.17 -6.01 -5.32
CA SER A 339 27.49 -7.24 -4.88
C SER A 339 26.94 -7.17 -3.46
N SER A 340 27.19 -6.06 -2.75
CA SER A 340 26.79 -5.85 -1.35
C SER A 340 25.69 -4.80 -1.27
N ALA A 341 24.79 -4.98 -0.31
CA ALA A 341 23.69 -4.07 -0.02
C ALA A 341 24.19 -2.71 0.50
N VAL A 342 23.40 -1.67 0.27
CA VAL A 342 23.68 -0.28 0.66
C VAL A 342 22.42 0.37 1.22
N ALA A 343 22.57 1.47 1.93
CA ALA A 343 21.43 2.31 2.31
C ALA A 343 20.87 3.01 1.07
N ILE A 344 19.55 3.06 0.94
CA ILE A 344 18.87 3.75 -0.18
C ILE A 344 17.83 4.74 0.34
N GLY A 345 17.59 5.81 -0.42
CA GLY A 345 16.57 6.83 -0.12
C GLY A 345 15.32 6.65 -0.97
N ARG A 346 14.57 7.74 -1.18
CA ARG A 346 13.41 7.78 -2.06
C ARG A 346 13.81 7.84 -3.53
N TYR A 347 14.60 8.85 -3.88
CA TYR A 347 15.17 9.09 -5.20
C TYR A 347 16.44 9.96 -5.09
N PRO A 348 17.36 9.96 -6.07
CA PRO A 348 18.66 10.63 -5.97
C PRO A 348 18.61 12.16 -5.82
N GLU A 349 17.57 12.80 -6.37
CA GLU A 349 17.36 14.25 -6.36
C GLU A 349 16.71 14.77 -5.08
N ASP A 350 16.45 13.89 -4.10
CA ASP A 350 15.75 14.23 -2.88
C ASP A 350 16.47 15.34 -2.10
N VAL A 351 15.69 16.30 -1.60
CA VAL A 351 16.14 17.43 -0.77
C VAL A 351 15.36 17.55 0.54
N TYR A 352 14.35 16.71 0.76
CA TYR A 352 13.59 16.70 2.01
C TYR A 352 14.50 16.26 3.15
N TYR A 353 14.62 17.10 4.19
CA TYR A 353 15.66 16.98 5.23
C TYR A 353 17.09 16.76 4.70
N GLY A 354 17.39 17.27 3.50
CA GLY A 354 18.71 17.12 2.85
C GLY A 354 18.88 15.86 1.99
N GLY A 355 17.82 15.07 1.80
CA GLY A 355 17.81 13.88 0.96
C GLY A 355 18.59 12.74 1.57
N GLN A 356 17.91 11.93 2.38
CA GLN A 356 18.53 10.94 3.26
C GLN A 356 18.19 9.50 2.86
N ALA A 357 18.81 8.53 3.54
CA ALA A 357 18.37 7.15 3.46
C ALA A 357 17.09 6.96 4.29
N TRP A 358 16.23 6.05 3.84
CA TRP A 358 14.96 5.74 4.51
C TRP A 358 14.96 4.28 4.96
N TYR A 359 14.44 4.02 6.16
CA TYR A 359 14.33 2.66 6.69
C TYR A 359 13.44 1.81 5.77
N LEU A 360 12.25 2.33 5.43
CA LEU A 360 11.27 1.61 4.63
C LEU A 360 11.75 1.30 3.20
N THR A 361 12.54 2.17 2.57
CA THR A 361 13.03 1.91 1.21
C THR A 361 14.15 0.89 1.22
N THR A 362 15.05 0.97 2.21
CA THR A 362 16.12 -0.02 2.42
C THR A 362 15.52 -1.40 2.73
N LEU A 363 14.46 -1.48 3.54
CA LEU A 363 13.73 -2.72 3.81
C LEU A 363 12.95 -3.24 2.58
N ALA A 364 12.34 -2.35 1.80
CA ALA A 364 11.66 -2.72 0.56
C ALA A 364 12.61 -3.34 -0.48
N ALA A 365 13.85 -2.88 -0.55
CA ALA A 365 14.88 -3.50 -1.38
C ALA A 365 15.18 -4.94 -0.94
N ALA A 366 15.25 -5.19 0.38
CA ALA A 366 15.38 -6.55 0.91
C ALA A 366 14.15 -7.41 0.55
N GLU A 367 12.95 -6.87 0.78
CA GLU A 367 11.68 -7.56 0.56
C GLU A 367 11.51 -8.03 -0.88
N GLN A 368 11.82 -7.20 -1.88
CA GLN A 368 11.77 -7.59 -3.29
C GLN A 368 12.64 -8.83 -3.58
N LEU A 369 13.81 -8.92 -2.97
CA LEU A 369 14.72 -10.04 -3.17
C LEU A 369 14.22 -11.31 -2.44
N TYR A 370 13.64 -11.17 -1.25
CA TYR A 370 12.99 -12.29 -0.56
C TYR A 370 11.80 -12.83 -1.35
N ASP A 371 10.97 -11.96 -1.92
CA ASP A 371 9.86 -12.35 -2.80
C ASP A 371 10.38 -13.09 -4.04
N ALA A 372 11.46 -12.61 -4.65
CA ALA A 372 12.06 -13.26 -5.81
C ALA A 372 12.60 -14.66 -5.48
N LEU A 373 13.30 -14.81 -4.36
CA LEU A 373 13.80 -16.08 -3.86
C LEU A 373 12.66 -17.07 -3.59
N LEU A 374 11.56 -16.60 -3.00
CA LEU A 374 10.36 -17.39 -2.75
C LEU A 374 9.79 -17.95 -4.06
N VAL A 375 9.61 -17.13 -5.09
CA VAL A 375 9.11 -17.58 -6.39
C VAL A 375 10.09 -18.55 -7.08
N TRP A 376 11.38 -18.25 -7.09
CA TRP A 376 12.40 -19.14 -7.67
C TRP A 376 12.44 -20.50 -7.01
N LYS A 377 12.18 -20.56 -5.70
CA LYS A 377 12.03 -21.81 -4.95
C LYS A 377 10.77 -22.56 -5.37
N LEU A 378 9.62 -21.88 -5.46
CA LEU A 378 8.34 -22.48 -5.87
C LEU A 378 8.38 -23.04 -7.30
N GLN A 379 8.98 -22.32 -8.25
CA GLN A 379 9.08 -22.76 -9.64
C GLN A 379 10.28 -23.68 -9.93
N GLY A 380 11.22 -23.80 -8.99
CA GLY A 380 12.41 -24.65 -9.12
C GLY A 380 13.40 -24.23 -10.21
N SER A 381 13.38 -22.95 -10.63
CA SER A 381 14.28 -22.43 -11.67
C SER A 381 14.46 -20.91 -11.58
N ILE A 382 15.52 -20.39 -12.22
CA ILE A 382 15.77 -18.96 -12.44
C ILE A 382 16.01 -18.75 -13.94
N THR A 383 15.31 -17.82 -14.56
CA THR A 383 15.57 -17.41 -15.95
C THR A 383 16.31 -16.08 -15.95
N VAL A 384 17.52 -16.08 -16.52
CA VAL A 384 18.31 -14.87 -16.75
C VAL A 384 18.09 -14.41 -18.18
N THR A 385 17.47 -13.25 -18.33
CA THR A 385 17.27 -12.57 -19.63
C THR A 385 18.32 -11.49 -19.85
N GLU A 386 18.41 -10.98 -21.08
CA GLU A 386 19.25 -9.82 -21.42
C GLU A 386 18.88 -8.54 -20.65
N VAL A 387 17.64 -8.44 -20.15
CA VAL A 387 17.19 -7.31 -19.32
C VAL A 387 17.78 -7.46 -17.91
N SER A 388 17.64 -8.65 -17.31
CA SER A 388 18.09 -8.94 -15.94
C SER A 388 19.58 -9.30 -15.81
N LEU A 389 20.31 -9.53 -16.89
CA LEU A 389 21.68 -10.06 -16.84
C LEU A 389 22.60 -9.20 -15.95
N SER A 390 22.50 -7.87 -16.07
CA SER A 390 23.32 -6.94 -15.28
C SER A 390 23.05 -6.99 -13.78
N PHE A 391 21.85 -7.41 -13.36
CA PHE A 391 21.52 -7.66 -11.95
C PHE A 391 22.27 -8.87 -11.40
N PHE A 392 22.38 -9.96 -12.17
CA PHE A 392 23.00 -11.19 -11.68
C PHE A 392 24.54 -11.19 -11.74
N GLN A 393 25.14 -10.46 -12.69
CA GLN A 393 26.59 -10.46 -12.92
C GLN A 393 27.46 -10.09 -11.69
N PRO A 394 27.09 -9.11 -10.84
CA PRO A 394 27.82 -8.84 -9.61
C PRO A 394 27.86 -10.01 -8.62
N HIS A 395 26.84 -10.87 -8.64
CA HIS A 395 26.69 -12.01 -7.72
C HIS A 395 27.29 -13.30 -8.29
N LEU A 396 27.28 -13.46 -9.61
CA LEU A 396 27.89 -14.59 -10.31
C LEU A 396 28.49 -14.11 -11.65
N PRO A 397 29.77 -13.67 -11.68
CA PRO A 397 30.35 -13.01 -12.85
C PRO A 397 30.37 -13.81 -14.16
N SER A 398 30.35 -15.14 -14.08
CA SER A 398 30.34 -16.03 -15.24
C SER A 398 28.93 -16.34 -15.76
N ILE A 399 27.88 -15.76 -15.18
CA ILE A 399 26.50 -16.04 -15.58
C ILE A 399 26.21 -15.52 -16.99
N THR A 400 25.40 -16.27 -17.74
CA THR A 400 24.95 -15.91 -19.08
C THR A 400 23.42 -15.88 -19.12
N THR A 401 22.83 -15.51 -20.26
CA THR A 401 21.39 -15.70 -20.46
C THR A 401 21.06 -17.20 -20.53
N GLY A 402 19.88 -17.58 -20.03
CA GLY A 402 19.44 -18.96 -19.97
C GLY A 402 18.53 -19.24 -18.78
N THR A 403 18.03 -20.48 -18.70
CA THR A 403 17.26 -20.96 -17.55
C THR A 403 18.11 -21.94 -16.76
N TYR A 404 18.21 -21.72 -15.46
CA TYR A 404 18.98 -22.50 -14.51
C TYR A 404 18.00 -23.20 -13.58
N ASP A 405 17.88 -24.52 -13.70
CA ASP A 405 17.04 -25.32 -12.82
C ASP A 405 17.70 -25.55 -11.46
N ASN A 406 16.91 -26.00 -10.47
CA ASN A 406 17.35 -26.23 -9.10
C ASN A 406 18.38 -27.35 -8.89
N GLN A 407 18.75 -28.09 -9.95
CA GLN A 407 19.82 -29.10 -9.92
C GLN A 407 21.16 -28.51 -10.37
N THR A 408 21.17 -27.33 -10.99
CA THR A 408 22.39 -26.67 -11.43
C THR A 408 23.14 -26.00 -10.28
N SER A 409 24.47 -26.01 -10.34
CA SER A 409 25.31 -25.24 -9.40
C SER A 409 25.10 -23.73 -9.51
N ALA A 410 24.73 -23.25 -10.69
CA ALA A 410 24.40 -21.84 -10.92
C ALA A 410 23.15 -21.40 -10.13
N TYR A 411 22.08 -22.21 -10.12
CA TYR A 411 20.89 -21.92 -9.31
C TYR A 411 21.22 -21.83 -7.81
N ALA A 412 21.97 -22.80 -7.28
CA ALA A 412 22.38 -22.79 -5.87
C ALA A 412 23.25 -21.55 -5.55
N SER A 413 24.24 -21.26 -6.39
CA SER A 413 25.11 -20.10 -6.20
C SER A 413 24.36 -18.76 -6.27
N LEU A 414 23.40 -18.64 -7.19
CA LEU A 414 22.58 -17.43 -7.33
C LEU A 414 21.63 -17.26 -6.14
N THR A 415 20.91 -18.30 -5.73
CA THR A 415 19.99 -18.21 -4.59
C THR A 415 20.72 -17.86 -3.29
N ASP A 416 21.87 -18.49 -3.02
CA ASP A 416 22.70 -18.17 -1.84
C ASP A 416 23.24 -16.74 -1.88
N ALA A 417 23.74 -16.29 -3.04
CA ALA A 417 24.29 -14.95 -3.19
C ALA A 417 23.21 -13.86 -3.08
N ILE A 418 22.03 -14.09 -3.66
CA ILE A 418 20.90 -13.15 -3.57
C ILE A 418 20.30 -13.13 -2.16
N LEU A 419 20.22 -14.27 -1.47
CA LEU A 419 19.82 -14.29 -0.05
C LEU A 419 20.80 -13.48 0.81
N THR A 420 22.11 -13.66 0.58
CA THR A 420 23.15 -12.88 1.27
C THR A 420 23.02 -11.38 0.97
N TYR A 421 22.69 -11.02 -0.26
CA TYR A 421 22.47 -9.64 -0.68
C TYR A 421 21.22 -9.04 -0.02
N ALA A 422 20.11 -9.78 0.03
CA ALA A 422 18.87 -9.39 0.70
C ALA A 422 19.08 -9.17 2.21
N ASP A 423 19.72 -10.13 2.89
CA ASP A 423 20.11 -10.03 4.30
C ASP A 423 21.05 -8.84 4.56
N GLY A 424 21.84 -8.45 3.56
CA GLY A 424 22.67 -7.26 3.61
C GLY A 424 21.87 -5.97 3.84
N PHE A 425 20.71 -5.81 3.21
CA PHE A 425 19.87 -4.62 3.39
C PHE A 425 19.26 -4.56 4.79
N VAL A 426 18.84 -5.70 5.35
CA VAL A 426 18.37 -5.76 6.74
C VAL A 426 19.52 -5.47 7.71
N LYS A 427 20.75 -5.90 7.41
CA LYS A 427 21.95 -5.54 8.20
C LYS A 427 22.27 -4.04 8.14
N VAL A 428 22.08 -3.39 6.99
CA VAL A 428 22.22 -1.93 6.89
C VAL A 428 21.25 -1.25 7.87
N VAL A 429 19.98 -1.65 7.86
CA VAL A 429 18.98 -1.15 8.81
C VAL A 429 19.38 -1.44 10.25
N ALA A 430 19.86 -2.66 10.54
CA ALA A 430 20.31 -3.04 11.88
C ALA A 430 21.44 -2.14 12.40
N ASN A 431 22.39 -1.76 11.54
CA ASN A 431 23.52 -0.91 11.90
C ASN A 431 23.10 0.51 12.27
N PHE A 432 22.00 1.01 11.71
CA PHE A 432 21.50 2.37 11.90
C PHE A 432 20.20 2.41 12.72
N THR A 433 19.79 1.30 13.31
CA THR A 433 18.69 1.24 14.27
C THR A 433 19.24 1.52 15.67
N PRO A 434 18.71 2.52 16.41
CA PRO A 434 19.12 2.78 17.79
C PRO A 434 18.91 1.58 18.72
N VAL A 435 19.56 1.62 19.89
CA VAL A 435 19.52 0.50 20.86
C VAL A 435 18.10 0.17 21.34
N ASP A 436 17.24 1.18 21.41
CA ASP A 436 15.83 1.03 21.81
C ASP A 436 14.93 0.45 20.70
N GLY A 437 15.45 0.31 19.48
CA GLY A 437 14.72 -0.26 18.34
C GLY A 437 13.78 0.71 17.64
N THR A 438 13.85 2.01 17.95
CA THR A 438 13.02 3.03 17.29
C THR A 438 13.31 3.06 15.79
N LEU A 439 12.27 3.06 14.95
CA LEU A 439 12.40 3.24 13.50
C LEU A 439 11.73 4.55 13.08
N ASP A 440 12.55 5.56 12.86
CA ASP A 440 12.11 6.87 12.36
C ASP A 440 11.80 6.80 10.86
N GLU A 441 11.50 7.94 10.25
CA GLU A 441 11.32 8.04 8.81
C GLU A 441 12.66 7.87 8.06
N GLN A 442 13.72 8.53 8.55
CA GLN A 442 15.00 8.66 7.85
C GLN A 442 16.18 8.35 8.78
N PHE A 443 17.32 8.02 8.17
CA PHE A 443 18.62 8.05 8.84
C PHE A 443 19.65 8.78 7.96
N ASP A 444 20.49 9.59 8.60
CA ASP A 444 21.34 10.56 7.94
C ASP A 444 22.35 9.88 7.00
N ARG A 445 22.44 10.37 5.77
CA ARG A 445 23.27 9.84 4.69
C ARG A 445 24.77 9.86 4.95
N ASN A 446 25.22 10.58 5.99
CA ASN A 446 26.63 10.71 6.31
C ASN A 446 27.01 10.02 7.62
N THR A 447 26.15 10.12 8.63
CA THR A 447 26.40 9.67 9.99
C THR A 447 25.60 8.44 10.38
N GLY A 448 24.45 8.21 9.73
CA GLY A 448 23.52 7.14 10.07
C GLY A 448 22.62 7.43 11.26
N GLU A 449 22.67 8.65 11.82
CA GLU A 449 21.79 9.05 12.92
C GLU A 449 20.33 9.19 12.46
N PRO A 450 19.33 8.71 13.22
CA PRO A 450 17.92 8.87 12.89
C PRO A 450 17.49 10.35 12.86
N LEU A 451 16.58 10.69 11.95
CA LEU A 451 16.01 12.03 11.83
C LEU A 451 14.62 12.04 11.16
N SER A 452 14.04 13.24 11.06
CA SER A 452 12.66 13.48 10.61
C SER A 452 11.63 12.89 11.58
N ALA A 453 10.48 12.43 11.08
CA ALA A 453 9.39 11.94 11.91
C ALA A 453 9.82 10.70 12.70
N ARG A 454 9.84 10.81 14.03
CA ARG A 454 10.15 9.68 14.90
C ARG A 454 9.08 8.60 14.87
N ASP A 455 9.43 7.35 15.17
CA ASP A 455 8.44 6.26 15.34
C ASP A 455 7.47 6.16 14.14
N LEU A 456 7.99 6.19 12.91
CA LEU A 456 7.12 6.19 11.73
C LEU A 456 6.43 4.82 11.59
N THR A 457 5.10 4.81 11.61
CA THR A 457 4.31 3.57 11.55
C THR A 457 4.62 2.75 10.30
N TRP A 458 4.87 3.40 9.16
CA TRP A 458 5.24 2.72 7.92
C TRP A 458 6.64 2.10 7.98
N SER A 459 7.62 2.74 8.65
CA SER A 459 8.94 2.14 8.88
C SER A 459 8.81 0.84 9.67
N TYR A 460 8.03 0.83 10.76
CA TYR A 460 7.75 -0.38 11.51
C TYR A 460 7.03 -1.45 10.66
N ALA A 461 6.00 -1.07 9.91
CA ALA A 461 5.27 -2.01 9.05
C ALA A 461 6.17 -2.62 7.97
N SER A 462 7.06 -1.84 7.37
CA SER A 462 8.02 -2.30 6.34
C SER A 462 9.03 -3.31 6.90
N PHE A 463 9.40 -3.19 8.17
CA PHE A 463 10.24 -4.18 8.84
C PHE A 463 9.49 -5.50 8.99
N LEU A 464 8.23 -5.43 9.45
CA LEU A 464 7.39 -6.61 9.62
C LEU A 464 7.16 -7.34 8.29
N THR A 465 6.87 -6.62 7.20
CA THR A 465 6.64 -7.24 5.88
C THR A 465 7.91 -7.88 5.33
N ALA A 466 9.06 -7.19 5.38
CA ALA A 466 10.33 -7.74 4.90
C ALA A 466 10.72 -9.03 5.65
N ILE A 467 10.58 -9.05 6.98
CA ILE A 467 10.91 -10.24 7.79
C ILE A 467 9.91 -11.38 7.58
N ARG A 468 8.63 -11.08 7.33
CA ARG A 468 7.65 -12.11 6.93
C ARG A 468 8.08 -12.80 5.61
N ARG A 469 8.53 -12.03 4.62
CA ARG A 469 9.04 -12.60 3.35
C ARG A 469 10.33 -13.38 3.53
N ARG A 470 11.25 -12.89 4.35
CA ARG A 470 12.46 -13.63 4.73
C ARG A 470 12.14 -14.99 5.35
N ALA A 471 11.09 -15.06 6.16
CA ALA A 471 10.61 -16.32 6.77
C ALA A 471 9.88 -17.25 5.78
N GLY A 472 9.73 -16.86 4.51
CA GLY A 472 9.04 -17.63 3.49
C GLY A 472 7.51 -17.62 3.62
N LEU A 473 6.95 -16.62 4.32
CA LEU A 473 5.50 -16.51 4.50
C LEU A 473 4.87 -15.85 3.26
N GLU A 474 4.09 -16.66 2.54
CA GLU A 474 3.28 -16.24 1.40
C GLU A 474 2.10 -15.39 1.85
N SER A 475 1.70 -14.42 1.02
CA SER A 475 0.39 -13.76 1.18
C SER A 475 -0.66 -14.48 0.32
N PRO A 476 -1.96 -14.38 0.67
CA PRO A 476 -3.02 -14.86 -0.21
C PRO A 476 -2.89 -14.24 -1.60
N GLY A 477 -2.94 -15.08 -2.64
CA GLY A 477 -2.89 -14.63 -4.03
C GLY A 477 -4.02 -13.63 -4.35
N TRP A 478 -3.70 -12.72 -5.26
CA TRP A 478 -4.60 -11.69 -5.76
C TRP A 478 -4.85 -11.79 -7.27
N ILE A 479 -3.91 -12.36 -8.02
CA ILE A 479 -3.95 -12.44 -9.47
C ILE A 479 -4.85 -13.59 -9.95
N ASN A 480 -5.46 -13.42 -11.12
CA ASN A 480 -6.09 -14.49 -11.89
C ASN A 480 -5.50 -14.49 -13.32
N ALA A 481 -5.80 -15.53 -14.12
CA ALA A 481 -5.21 -15.69 -15.46
C ALA A 481 -5.46 -14.49 -16.40
N ASP A 482 -6.58 -13.78 -16.22
CA ASP A 482 -6.93 -12.63 -17.05
C ASP A 482 -6.22 -11.33 -16.61
N ALA A 483 -5.77 -11.24 -15.35
CA ALA A 483 -5.14 -10.05 -14.79
C ALA A 483 -3.71 -9.79 -15.27
N THR A 484 -3.12 -10.68 -16.08
CA THR A 484 -1.82 -10.48 -16.75
C THR A 484 -1.96 -10.20 -18.24
N LEU A 485 -3.18 -10.21 -18.79
CA LEU A 485 -3.41 -10.06 -20.23
C LEU A 485 -3.49 -8.58 -20.61
N ILE A 486 -2.47 -8.11 -21.33
CA ILE A 486 -2.42 -6.74 -21.85
C ILE A 486 -3.30 -6.65 -23.11
N PRO A 487 -4.28 -5.74 -23.17
CA PRO A 487 -5.05 -5.49 -24.39
C PRO A 487 -4.17 -5.09 -25.57
N ALA A 488 -4.57 -5.48 -26.80
CA ALA A 488 -3.83 -5.13 -28.02
C ALA A 488 -3.71 -3.60 -28.24
N THR A 489 -4.66 -2.83 -27.71
CA THR A 489 -4.69 -1.37 -27.79
C THR A 489 -5.10 -0.79 -26.44
N CYS A 490 -4.30 0.14 -25.91
CA CYS A 490 -4.65 0.88 -24.70
C CYS A 490 -5.72 1.93 -25.01
N SER A 491 -6.65 2.15 -24.08
CA SER A 491 -7.67 3.18 -24.18
C SER A 491 -7.74 3.96 -22.87
N ALA A 492 -7.80 5.29 -22.99
CA ALA A 492 -7.99 6.25 -21.91
C ALA A 492 -9.45 6.27 -21.42
N THR A 493 -10.01 5.11 -21.12
CA THR A 493 -11.43 4.94 -20.76
C THR A 493 -11.64 4.92 -19.23
N SER A 494 -12.81 5.36 -18.80
CA SER A 494 -13.24 5.35 -17.39
C SER A 494 -14.74 5.06 -17.30
N VAL A 495 -15.20 4.69 -16.12
CA VAL A 495 -16.63 4.50 -15.82
C VAL A 495 -17.01 5.44 -14.69
N PHE A 496 -18.06 6.26 -14.88
CA PHE A 496 -18.60 7.06 -13.78
C PHE A 496 -19.20 6.16 -12.70
N GLY A 497 -18.72 6.31 -11.47
CA GLY A 497 -19.08 5.50 -10.32
C GLY A 497 -20.40 5.91 -9.67
N VAL A 498 -20.97 4.98 -8.87
CA VAL A 498 -22.03 5.29 -7.89
C VAL A 498 -21.41 5.23 -6.52
N TYR A 499 -21.60 6.29 -5.75
CA TYR A 499 -21.09 6.40 -4.40
C TYR A 499 -22.24 6.50 -3.40
N ALA A 500 -22.08 5.83 -2.27
CA ALA A 500 -23.06 5.83 -1.19
C ALA A 500 -22.36 5.74 0.17
N THR A 501 -22.91 6.41 1.17
CA THR A 501 -22.39 6.31 2.54
C THR A 501 -22.49 4.87 3.04
N ALA A 502 -21.36 4.29 3.44
CA ALA A 502 -21.33 3.01 4.14
C ALA A 502 -21.87 3.20 5.56
N THR A 503 -23.00 2.57 5.88
CA THR A 503 -23.72 2.77 7.16
C THR A 503 -23.51 1.64 8.16
N ALA A 504 -23.18 0.44 7.69
CA ALA A 504 -22.86 -0.69 8.55
C ALA A 504 -21.42 -0.57 9.07
N THR A 505 -21.27 -0.30 10.37
CA THR A 505 -19.97 -0.09 11.04
C THR A 505 -19.80 -0.97 12.29
N THR A 506 -20.75 -1.87 12.54
CA THR A 506 -20.74 -2.79 13.68
C THR A 506 -20.54 -4.22 13.22
N PHE A 507 -19.75 -4.99 13.97
CA PHE A 507 -19.41 -6.37 13.66
C PHE A 507 -20.10 -7.35 14.61
N PRO A 508 -20.47 -8.57 14.15
CA PRO A 508 -20.89 -9.65 15.03
C PRO A 508 -19.78 -10.03 16.03
N SER A 509 -20.15 -10.39 17.27
CA SER A 509 -19.20 -10.70 18.34
C SER A 509 -18.54 -12.09 18.25
N ASN A 510 -18.89 -12.91 17.25
CA ASN A 510 -18.48 -14.31 17.13
C ASN A 510 -17.76 -14.64 15.80
N LEU A 511 -16.95 -13.70 15.30
CA LEU A 511 -16.16 -13.89 14.08
C LEU A 511 -14.87 -14.69 14.35
N VAL A 512 -15.01 -15.95 14.73
CA VAL A 512 -13.90 -16.87 15.05
C VAL A 512 -13.47 -17.71 13.82
N PRO A 513 -12.27 -18.32 13.84
CA PRO A 513 -11.88 -19.28 12.81
C PRO A 513 -12.90 -20.42 12.72
N GLY A 514 -13.26 -20.78 11.49
CA GLY A 514 -14.28 -21.77 11.21
C GLY A 514 -14.05 -22.41 9.85
N THR A 515 -14.77 -23.49 9.55
CA THR A 515 -14.79 -24.02 8.19
C THR A 515 -15.85 -23.30 7.38
N PRO A 516 -15.59 -22.99 6.09
CA PRO A 516 -16.65 -22.53 5.21
C PRO A 516 -17.72 -23.63 5.13
N PRO A 517 -19.00 -23.29 4.90
CA PRO A 517 -20.05 -24.29 4.73
C PRO A 517 -19.62 -25.32 3.67
N SER A 518 -19.81 -26.62 3.94
CA SER A 518 -19.43 -27.71 3.03
C SER A 518 -20.19 -27.71 1.70
N GLU A 519 -21.25 -26.91 1.61
CA GLU A 519 -21.99 -26.63 0.39
C GLU A 519 -21.66 -25.21 -0.05
N THR A 520 -21.24 -25.04 -1.31
CA THR A 520 -21.32 -23.75 -1.97
C THR A 520 -22.74 -23.24 -1.73
N PRO A 521 -22.94 -22.08 -1.07
CA PRO A 521 -24.28 -21.55 -0.90
C PRO A 521 -24.95 -21.54 -2.29
N PRO A 522 -26.20 -22.02 -2.42
CA PRO A 522 -26.89 -21.91 -3.70
C PRO A 522 -26.76 -20.46 -4.16
N LEU A 523 -26.39 -20.26 -5.43
CA LEU A 523 -26.33 -18.94 -6.07
C LEU A 523 -27.54 -18.14 -5.56
N LYS A 524 -27.31 -17.22 -4.62
CA LYS A 524 -28.31 -16.19 -4.34
C LYS A 524 -28.48 -15.52 -5.70
N LEU A 525 -29.72 -15.41 -6.20
CA LEU A 525 -29.99 -14.54 -7.35
C LEU A 525 -29.34 -13.18 -7.03
N PRO A 526 -28.27 -12.79 -7.72
CA PRO A 526 -27.55 -11.59 -7.36
C PRO A 526 -28.50 -10.43 -7.62
N ARG A 527 -28.62 -9.50 -6.67
CA ARG A 527 -28.88 -8.11 -7.11
C ARG A 527 -27.52 -7.60 -7.57
N PRO A 528 -27.32 -7.30 -8.86
CA PRO A 528 -26.22 -6.42 -9.24
C PRO A 528 -26.40 -5.14 -8.41
N SER A 529 -25.36 -4.71 -7.71
CA SER A 529 -25.44 -3.43 -7.01
C SER A 529 -25.53 -2.28 -8.03
N THR A 530 -24.96 -2.47 -9.23
CA THR A 530 -25.01 -1.54 -10.35
C THR A 530 -24.90 -2.23 -11.72
N CYS A 531 -25.34 -1.55 -12.77
CA CYS A 531 -25.21 -1.92 -14.18
C CYS A 531 -24.54 -0.79 -14.97
N LEU A 532 -23.66 -1.14 -15.90
CA LEU A 532 -23.05 -0.18 -16.80
C LEU A 532 -24.07 0.23 -17.87
N VAL A 533 -24.40 1.52 -17.91
CA VAL A 533 -25.30 2.12 -18.90
C VAL A 533 -24.50 3.12 -19.73
N ARG A 534 -24.40 2.88 -21.04
CA ARG A 534 -23.83 3.83 -21.99
C ARG A 534 -24.93 4.74 -22.52
N PHE A 535 -24.93 5.99 -22.08
CA PHE A 535 -25.76 7.02 -22.70
C PHE A 535 -25.09 7.47 -23.99
N LYS A 536 -25.83 7.47 -25.09
CA LYS A 536 -25.40 7.91 -26.41
C LYS A 536 -26.41 8.93 -26.93
N GLU A 537 -26.01 10.20 -26.93
CA GLU A 537 -26.85 11.31 -27.35
C GLU A 537 -26.39 11.84 -28.70
N ARG A 538 -27.34 12.04 -29.63
CA ARG A 538 -27.06 12.65 -30.95
C ARG A 538 -27.56 14.09 -30.96
N VAL A 539 -26.61 15.03 -30.93
CA VAL A 539 -26.89 16.47 -30.95
C VAL A 539 -25.74 17.23 -31.59
N SER A 540 -26.05 18.06 -32.58
CA SER A 540 -25.05 18.93 -33.21
C SER A 540 -24.70 20.08 -32.26
N THR A 541 -23.41 20.21 -31.94
CA THR A 541 -22.88 21.25 -31.06
C THR A 541 -21.95 22.19 -31.82
N ARG A 542 -21.73 23.38 -31.23
CA ARG A 542 -20.70 24.33 -31.63
C ARG A 542 -19.51 24.23 -30.67
N VAL A 543 -18.36 24.72 -31.11
CA VAL A 543 -17.17 24.80 -30.25
C VAL A 543 -17.50 25.56 -28.97
N GLY A 544 -17.20 24.96 -27.82
CA GLY A 544 -17.49 25.50 -26.49
C GLY A 544 -18.79 24.98 -25.84
N GLN A 545 -19.64 24.27 -26.58
CA GLN A 545 -20.81 23.59 -26.02
C GLN A 545 -20.45 22.17 -25.58
N ASN A 546 -20.87 21.78 -24.38
CA ASN A 546 -20.65 20.46 -23.82
C ASN A 546 -21.98 19.82 -23.45
N ILE A 547 -22.13 18.53 -23.75
CA ILE A 547 -23.33 17.77 -23.38
C ILE A 547 -23.09 17.07 -22.05
N ARG A 548 -24.09 17.12 -21.17
CA ARG A 548 -24.11 16.41 -19.90
C ARG A 548 -25.44 15.69 -19.71
N VAL A 549 -25.45 14.66 -18.88
CA VAL A 549 -26.66 13.96 -18.45
C VAL A 549 -26.88 14.18 -16.95
N VAL A 550 -28.12 14.51 -16.58
CA VAL A 550 -28.53 14.76 -15.19
C VAL A 550 -29.82 14.00 -14.90
N GLY A 551 -30.02 13.54 -13.67
CA GLY A 551 -31.16 12.72 -13.33
C GLY A 551 -31.35 12.49 -11.84
N ASN A 552 -32.34 11.67 -11.50
CA ASN A 552 -32.75 11.42 -10.11
C ASN A 552 -31.74 10.58 -9.30
N GLN A 553 -30.87 9.82 -9.96
CA GLN A 553 -29.90 8.95 -9.28
C GLN A 553 -28.68 9.74 -8.78
N PRO A 554 -28.01 9.30 -7.70
CA PRO A 554 -26.76 9.91 -7.22
C PRO A 554 -25.69 10.02 -8.30
N GLY A 555 -25.47 8.95 -9.07
CA GLY A 555 -24.53 8.93 -10.20
C GLY A 555 -24.94 9.82 -11.39
N LEU A 556 -26.08 10.52 -11.31
CA LEU A 556 -26.56 11.49 -12.30
C LEU A 556 -26.76 12.89 -11.70
N GLY A 557 -26.20 13.17 -10.52
CA GLY A 557 -26.20 14.51 -9.92
C GLY A 557 -27.51 14.95 -9.26
N ARG A 558 -28.50 14.04 -9.06
CA ARG A 558 -29.76 14.33 -8.34
C ARG A 558 -30.49 15.59 -8.83
N TRP A 559 -30.62 15.74 -10.15
CA TRP A 559 -31.21 16.89 -10.83
C TRP A 559 -30.48 18.22 -10.70
N ASP A 560 -29.26 18.24 -10.15
CA ASP A 560 -28.42 19.43 -10.11
C ASP A 560 -27.53 19.53 -11.36
N PRO A 561 -27.71 20.55 -12.23
CA PRO A 561 -26.88 20.74 -13.42
C PRO A 561 -25.39 20.98 -13.14
N GLY A 562 -25.05 21.54 -11.97
CA GLY A 562 -23.66 21.69 -11.55
C GLY A 562 -22.96 20.33 -11.37
N HIS A 563 -23.75 19.31 -11.09
CA HIS A 563 -23.34 17.93 -10.82
C HIS A 563 -23.74 16.95 -11.95
N ALA A 564 -24.16 17.47 -13.11
CA ALA A 564 -24.46 16.67 -14.28
C ALA A 564 -23.20 15.98 -14.83
N VAL A 565 -23.34 14.73 -15.24
CA VAL A 565 -22.23 13.90 -15.75
C VAL A 565 -21.88 14.31 -17.18
N PRO A 566 -20.62 14.71 -17.48
CA PRO A 566 -20.22 15.09 -18.82
C PRO A 566 -20.14 13.88 -19.75
N LEU A 567 -20.58 14.09 -21.01
CA LEU A 567 -20.38 13.16 -22.10
C LEU A 567 -19.09 13.52 -22.86
N ASP A 568 -18.40 12.53 -23.40
CA ASP A 568 -17.27 12.70 -24.31
C ASP A 568 -17.72 12.76 -25.77
N ALA A 569 -16.90 13.43 -26.60
CA ALA A 569 -17.10 13.58 -28.04
C ALA A 569 -16.05 12.79 -28.85
N LEU A 570 -15.44 11.73 -28.29
CA LEU A 570 -14.33 11.02 -28.95
C LEU A 570 -14.71 10.40 -30.29
N GLN A 571 -16.00 10.08 -30.49
CA GLN A 571 -16.53 9.53 -31.74
C GLN A 571 -17.41 10.52 -32.51
N TYR A 572 -17.38 11.81 -32.14
CA TYR A 572 -18.18 12.83 -32.81
C TYR A 572 -17.67 13.10 -34.22
N THR A 573 -18.57 13.08 -35.21
CA THR A 573 -18.28 13.50 -36.59
C THR A 573 -19.40 14.39 -37.12
N ALA A 574 -19.16 15.12 -38.21
CA ALA A 574 -20.19 15.96 -38.84
C ALA A 574 -21.42 15.17 -39.32
N THR A 575 -21.23 13.90 -39.68
CA THR A 575 -22.30 12.99 -40.14
C THR A 575 -22.91 12.15 -39.01
N ASP A 576 -22.21 12.00 -37.88
CA ASP A 576 -22.70 11.35 -36.67
C ASP A 576 -22.28 12.15 -35.43
N PRO A 577 -23.08 13.15 -35.01
CA PRO A 577 -22.75 14.04 -33.90
C PRO A 577 -23.03 13.36 -32.54
N SER A 578 -22.34 12.24 -32.29
CA SER A 578 -22.56 11.38 -31.13
C SER A 578 -21.69 11.79 -29.94
N TRP A 579 -22.35 12.04 -28.82
CA TRP A 579 -21.77 12.22 -27.48
C TRP A 579 -22.04 10.97 -26.63
N ARG A 580 -21.09 10.55 -25.80
CA ARG A 580 -21.22 9.30 -25.02
C ARG A 580 -20.70 9.39 -23.60
N VAL A 581 -21.25 8.57 -22.72
CA VAL A 581 -20.66 8.31 -21.40
C VAL A 581 -21.15 6.96 -20.89
N THR A 582 -20.29 6.21 -20.21
CA THR A 582 -20.68 5.00 -19.48
C THR A 582 -20.76 5.32 -17.99
N ILE A 583 -21.93 5.07 -17.40
CA ILE A 583 -22.25 5.34 -16.00
C ILE A 583 -22.68 4.03 -15.34
N ALA A 584 -22.10 3.70 -14.19
CA ALA A 584 -22.66 2.66 -13.34
C ALA A 584 -23.95 3.18 -12.71
N LEU A 585 -25.07 2.47 -12.84
CA LEU A 585 -26.36 2.86 -12.24
C LEU A 585 -26.95 1.72 -11.42
N PRO A 586 -27.66 1.96 -10.30
CA PRO A 586 -28.19 0.89 -9.47
C PRO A 586 -29.13 -0.04 -10.25
N ALA A 587 -28.93 -1.36 -10.13
CA ALA A 587 -29.73 -2.32 -10.88
C ALA A 587 -31.19 -2.37 -10.38
N GLY A 588 -32.12 -2.65 -11.29
CA GLY A 588 -33.55 -2.72 -10.99
C GLY A 588 -34.22 -1.39 -10.64
N GLN A 589 -33.52 -0.25 -10.75
CA GLN A 589 -34.08 1.07 -10.48
C GLN A 589 -34.70 1.69 -11.74
N VAL A 590 -35.74 2.49 -11.52
CA VAL A 590 -36.27 3.41 -12.54
C VAL A 590 -35.53 4.74 -12.43
N VAL A 591 -34.86 5.11 -13.51
CA VAL A 591 -34.04 6.31 -13.62
C VAL A 591 -34.78 7.32 -14.46
N GLU A 592 -34.98 8.50 -13.90
CA GLU A 592 -35.42 9.67 -14.67
C GLU A 592 -34.21 10.56 -14.96
N TYR A 593 -34.09 11.02 -16.20
CA TYR A 593 -32.95 11.82 -16.63
C TYR A 593 -33.32 12.81 -17.74
N LYS A 594 -32.43 13.78 -17.97
CA LYS A 594 -32.41 14.69 -19.11
C LYS A 594 -30.99 14.97 -19.56
N TYR A 595 -30.84 15.32 -20.83
CA TYR A 595 -29.63 15.95 -21.33
C TYR A 595 -29.67 17.46 -21.12
N VAL A 596 -28.51 18.02 -20.80
CA VAL A 596 -28.29 19.46 -20.72
C VAL A 596 -27.09 19.85 -21.57
N MET A 597 -27.20 20.99 -22.25
CA MET A 597 -26.12 21.63 -23.00
C MET A 597 -25.57 22.77 -22.15
N VAL A 598 -24.27 22.70 -21.86
CA VAL A 598 -23.56 23.71 -21.08
C VAL A 598 -22.72 24.55 -22.02
N GLU A 599 -23.03 25.84 -22.08
CA GLU A 599 -22.30 26.85 -22.85
C GLU A 599 -20.98 27.21 -22.17
N SER A 600 -20.05 27.81 -22.91
CA SER A 600 -18.74 28.24 -22.39
C SER A 600 -18.82 29.24 -21.23
N GLY A 601 -19.91 30.02 -21.16
CA GLY A 601 -20.20 30.94 -20.06
C GLY A 601 -20.90 30.30 -18.85
N GLY A 602 -21.09 28.98 -18.84
CA GLY A 602 -21.75 28.24 -17.76
C GLY A 602 -23.28 28.22 -17.84
N SER A 603 -23.88 28.85 -18.85
CA SER A 603 -25.33 28.78 -19.07
C SER A 603 -25.76 27.35 -19.40
N VAL A 604 -26.81 26.87 -18.73
CA VAL A 604 -27.35 25.52 -18.91
C VAL A 604 -28.64 25.58 -19.72
N VAL A 605 -28.68 24.89 -20.86
CA VAL A 605 -29.89 24.70 -21.68
C VAL A 605 -30.35 23.26 -21.53
N TRP A 606 -31.56 23.06 -21.02
CA TRP A 606 -32.17 21.74 -20.91
C TRP A 606 -32.82 21.35 -22.23
N GLU A 607 -32.81 20.05 -22.55
CA GLU A 607 -33.67 19.54 -23.60
C GLU A 607 -35.16 19.76 -23.26
N ALA A 608 -35.98 19.94 -24.29
CA ALA A 608 -37.43 20.12 -24.17
C ALA A 608 -38.12 18.84 -23.69
N GLY A 609 -39.47 18.82 -23.69
CA GLY A 609 -40.24 17.63 -23.37
C GLY A 609 -40.23 17.21 -21.89
N SER A 610 -40.83 16.04 -21.64
CA SER A 610 -40.86 15.41 -20.30
C SER A 610 -39.52 14.73 -19.99
N ASN A 611 -39.27 14.42 -18.71
CA ASN A 611 -38.10 13.62 -18.32
C ASN A 611 -38.07 12.30 -19.09
N ARG A 612 -36.89 11.90 -19.54
CA ARG A 612 -36.66 10.56 -20.09
C ARG A 612 -36.67 9.56 -18.95
N VAL A 613 -37.14 8.35 -19.23
CA VAL A 613 -37.22 7.27 -18.23
C VAL A 613 -36.47 6.05 -18.77
N LEU A 614 -35.58 5.50 -17.94
CA LEU A 614 -34.83 4.27 -18.19
C LEU A 614 -35.03 3.32 -17.01
N THR A 615 -35.55 2.11 -17.27
CA THR A 615 -35.53 1.04 -16.27
C THR A 615 -34.22 0.27 -16.40
N VAL A 616 -33.36 0.38 -15.39
CA VAL A 616 -32.12 -0.41 -15.34
C VAL A 616 -32.51 -1.87 -15.04
N PRO A 617 -32.05 -2.84 -15.84
CA PRO A 617 -32.37 -4.24 -15.60
C PRO A 617 -31.94 -4.69 -14.20
N SER A 618 -32.68 -5.63 -13.61
CA SER A 618 -32.32 -6.25 -12.33
C SER A 618 -31.17 -7.24 -12.47
N GLU A 619 -30.88 -7.69 -13.69
CA GLU A 619 -29.73 -8.52 -14.05
C GLU A 619 -29.17 -7.94 -15.34
N CYS A 620 -27.87 -7.66 -15.37
CA CYS A 620 -27.27 -7.04 -16.52
C CYS A 620 -26.18 -7.97 -17.03
N GLU A 621 -26.26 -8.37 -18.29
CA GLU A 621 -25.13 -8.98 -19.02
C GLU A 621 -24.56 -7.90 -19.96
N GLY A 622 -23.25 -7.64 -19.86
CA GLY A 622 -22.60 -6.60 -20.65
C GLY A 622 -23.02 -5.16 -20.28
N GLU A 623 -22.89 -4.27 -21.25
CA GLU A 623 -23.21 -2.84 -21.15
C GLU A 623 -24.56 -2.55 -21.85
N LEU A 624 -25.46 -1.83 -21.16
CA LEU A 624 -26.73 -1.40 -21.72
C LEU A 624 -26.54 -0.08 -22.47
N GLU A 625 -26.72 -0.07 -23.78
CA GLU A 625 -26.68 1.18 -24.56
C GLU A 625 -28.07 1.85 -24.59
N ARG A 626 -28.11 3.14 -24.22
CA ARG A 626 -29.27 4.01 -24.38
C ARG A 626 -28.96 5.06 -25.45
N SER A 627 -29.50 4.85 -26.65
CA SER A 627 -29.41 5.80 -27.77
C SER A 627 -30.57 6.79 -27.74
N ASP A 628 -30.26 8.08 -27.73
CA ASP A 628 -31.20 9.19 -27.70
C ASP A 628 -30.87 10.24 -28.78
N GLU A 629 -31.86 11.06 -29.12
CA GLU A 629 -31.72 12.27 -29.96
C GLU A 629 -32.33 13.46 -29.23
N TRP A 630 -31.71 14.64 -29.35
CA TRP A 630 -32.05 15.84 -28.59
C TRP A 630 -33.53 16.22 -28.73
N GLN A 631 -34.21 16.43 -27.60
CA GLN A 631 -35.57 16.96 -27.60
C GLN A 631 -35.53 18.49 -27.74
N SER A 632 -35.97 18.99 -28.90
CA SER A 632 -35.99 20.43 -29.26
C SER A 632 -37.28 21.14 -28.87
#